data_AF-A0A511DGV2-F1
#
_entry.id   AF-A0A511DGV2-F1
#
_cell.length_a   1.000
_cell.length_b   1.000
_cell.length_c   1.000
_cell.angle_alpha   90.00
_cell.angle_beta   90.00
_cell.angle_gamma   90.00
#
_symmetry.space_group_name_H-M   'P 1'
#
loop_
_entity.id
_entity.type
_entity.pdbx_description
1 polymer ?
#
loop_
_entity_poly.entity_id
_entity_poly.type
_entity_poly.pdbx_seq_one_letter_code
_entity_poly.pdbx_strand_id
1 'polypeptide(L)' 'MDATSSLGTCPRCARPRTATDARGLAWSSEHLADGTVVHTCGDCTREQLWHIEALLAPEPAAAPAPARAA' A
#
# COMPACT_ATOMS: atom_id res chain seq x y z
N MET A 1 2.08 -21.08 13.23
CA MET A 1 1.48 -20.51 12.02
C MET A 1 2.35 -19.33 11.63
N ASP A 2 3.44 -19.59 10.91
CA ASP A 2 4.40 -18.55 10.53
C ASP A 2 3.96 -17.91 9.21
N ALA A 3 3.05 -16.95 9.32
CA ALA A 3 2.72 -16.05 8.24
C ALA A 3 3.86 -15.03 8.09
N THR A 4 4.97 -15.45 7.50
CA THR A 4 5.93 -14.53 6.89
C THR A 4 5.27 -13.93 5.65
N SER A 5 4.23 -13.11 5.85
CA SER A 5 3.79 -12.19 4.82
C SER A 5 4.99 -11.32 4.51
N SER A 6 5.48 -11.41 3.27
CA SER A 6 6.30 -10.33 2.72
C SER A 6 5.60 -9.03 3.07
N LEU A 7 6.26 -8.18 3.85
CA LEU A 7 5.64 -6.92 4.31
C LEU A 7 5.25 -6.02 3.14
N GLY A 8 5.78 -6.33 1.94
CA GLY A 8 5.44 -5.72 0.68
C GLY A 8 6.15 -4.39 0.51
N THR A 9 5.89 -3.79 -0.65
CA THR A 9 6.22 -2.40 -0.94
C THR A 9 4.92 -1.61 -1.04
N CYS A 10 4.96 -0.31 -0.76
CA CYS A 10 3.85 0.57 -1.08
C CYS A 10 3.57 0.47 -2.59
N PRO A 11 2.34 0.12 -3.01
CA PRO A 11 2.06 -0.11 -4.43
C PRO A 11 2.10 1.19 -5.26
N ARG A 12 2.13 2.37 -4.60
CA ARG A 12 2.15 3.69 -5.23
C ARG A 12 3.56 4.24 -5.44
N CYS A 13 4.44 4.10 -4.45
CA CYS A 13 5.78 4.71 -4.45
C CYS A 13 6.92 3.69 -4.30
N ALA A 14 6.62 2.39 -4.29
CA ALA A 14 7.55 1.29 -4.11
C ALA A 14 8.37 1.32 -2.80
N ARG A 15 8.05 2.21 -1.84
CA ARG A 15 8.71 2.25 -0.53
C ARG A 15 8.59 0.88 0.16
N PRO A 16 9.70 0.25 0.58
CA PRO A 16 9.65 -1.00 1.34
C PRO A 16 8.96 -0.81 2.69
N ARG A 17 8.08 -1.74 3.07
CA ARG A 17 7.51 -1.79 4.41
C ARG A 17 8.40 -2.62 5.32
N THR A 18 8.83 -2.04 6.44
CA THR A 18 9.74 -2.67 7.40
C THR A 18 8.98 -3.32 8.58
N ALA A 19 9.66 -4.14 9.37
CA ALA A 19 9.08 -4.72 10.58
C ALA A 19 8.65 -3.65 11.61
N THR A 20 9.31 -2.50 11.62
CA THR A 20 8.91 -1.36 12.46
C THR A 20 7.62 -0.74 11.95
N ASP A 21 7.47 -0.57 10.64
CA ASP A 21 6.22 -0.10 10.03
C ASP A 21 5.05 -1.04 10.34
N ALA A 22 5.29 -2.36 10.34
CA ALA A 22 4.26 -3.36 10.63
C ALA A 22 3.71 -3.29 12.06
N ARG A 23 4.51 -2.81 13.02
CA ARG A 23 4.10 -2.61 14.41
C ARG A 23 3.48 -1.23 14.66
N GLY A 24 3.60 -0.30 13.71
CA GLY A 24 3.12 1.07 13.83
C GLY A 24 1.78 1.31 13.14
N LEU A 25 1.25 2.52 13.31
CA LEU A 25 0.00 3.00 12.68
C LEU A 25 0.25 3.91 11.47
N ALA A 26 1.49 4.00 11.00
CA ALA A 26 1.89 4.90 9.91
C ALA A 26 1.52 4.39 8.50
N TRP A 27 0.96 3.18 8.40
CA TRP A 27 0.56 2.55 7.14
C TRP A 27 -0.91 2.15 7.20
N SER A 28 -1.61 2.39 6.09
CA SER A 28 -3.00 1.96 5.91
C SER A 28 -3.04 0.54 5.34
N SER A 29 -4.11 -0.21 5.63
CA SER A 29 -4.40 -1.51 5.03
C SER A 29 -5.73 -1.52 4.30
N GLU A 30 -5.76 -2.10 3.11
CA GLU A 30 -6.96 -2.42 2.36
C GLU A 30 -7.13 -3.93 2.32
N HIS A 31 -8.34 -4.41 2.62
CA HIS A 31 -8.67 -5.84 2.69
C HIS A 31 -9.56 -6.20 1.51
N LEU A 32 -9.08 -7.06 0.63
CA LEU A 32 -9.79 -7.54 -0.55
C LEU A 32 -10.60 -8.80 -0.20
N ALA A 33 -11.65 -9.06 -1.00
CA ALA A 33 -12.57 -10.18 -0.77
C ALA A 33 -11.91 -11.56 -0.86
N ASP A 34 -10.79 -11.68 -1.58
CA ASP A 34 -9.98 -12.90 -1.70
C ASP A 34 -9.04 -13.13 -0.49
N GLY A 35 -9.08 -12.25 0.52
CA GLY A 35 -8.21 -12.31 1.70
C GLY A 35 -6.87 -11.60 1.52
N THR A 36 -6.60 -11.01 0.36
CA THR A 36 -5.40 -10.21 0.13
C THR A 36 -5.46 -8.92 0.97
N VAL A 37 -4.35 -8.59 1.63
CA VAL A 37 -4.18 -7.32 2.35
C VAL A 37 -3.11 -6.49 1.66
N VAL A 38 -3.49 -5.30 1.19
CA VAL A 38 -2.58 -4.34 0.54
C VAL A 38 -2.22 -3.25 1.55
N HIS A 39 -0.95 -2.89 1.63
CA HIS A 39 -0.46 -1.86 2.55
C HIS A 39 0.07 -0.62 1.81
N THR A 40 -0.44 0.56 2.17
CA THR A 40 -0.05 1.85 1.59
C THR A 40 0.62 2.72 2.65
N CYS A 41 1.74 3.39 2.29
CA CYS A 41 2.47 4.22 3.23
C CYS A 41 1.69 5.51 3.57
N GLY A 42 1.94 6.08 4.75
CA GLY A 42 1.19 7.25 5.23
C GLY A 42 1.24 8.47 4.31
N ASP A 43 2.32 8.66 3.54
CA ASP A 43 2.40 9.78 2.59
C ASP A 43 1.47 9.58 1.39
N CYS A 44 1.47 8.38 0.79
CA CYS A 44 0.55 8.05 -0.31
C CYS A 44 -0.91 7.93 0.16
N THR A 45 -1.16 7.51 1.41
CA THR A 45 -2.50 7.59 1.99
C THR A 45 -2.95 9.05 2.08
N ARG A 46 -2.07 9.96 2.54
CA ARG A 46 -2.39 11.39 2.68
C ARG A 46 -2.76 12.03 1.34
N GLU A 47 -2.07 11.66 0.26
CA GLU A 47 -2.41 12.11 -1.10
C GLU A 47 -3.80 11.65 -1.58
N GLN A 48 -4.34 10.57 -1.02
CA GLN A 48 -5.66 10.01 -1.34
C GLN A 48 -6.73 10.39 -0.30
N LEU A 49 -6.42 11.21 0.72
CA LEU A 49 -7.38 11.55 1.79
C LEU A 49 -8.69 12.11 1.25
N TRP A 50 -8.61 12.96 0.23
CA TRP A 50 -9.78 13.58 -0.38
C TRP A 50 -10.75 12.55 -0.98
N HIS A 51 -10.24 11.42 -1.50
CA HIS A 51 -11.09 10.31 -1.97
C HIS A 51 -11.78 9.61 -0.81
N ILE A 52 -11.04 9.35 0.27
CA ILE A 52 -11.59 8.72 1.48
C ILE A 52 -12.71 9.60 2.07
N GLU A 53 -12.46 10.91 2.20
CA GLU A 53 -13.42 11.89 2.71
C GLU A 53 -14.66 12.02 1.82
N ALA A 54 -14.50 11.83 0.50
CA ALA A 54 -15.59 11.83 -0.47
C ALA A 54 -16.31 10.46 -0.60
N LEU A 55 -15.91 9.44 0.18
CA LEU A 55 -16.39 8.06 0.05
C LEU A 55 -16.22 7.48 -1.36
N LEU A 56 -15.17 7.92 -2.05
CA LEU A 56 -14.77 7.42 -3.36
C LEU A 56 -13.81 6.25 -3.20
N ALA A 57 -13.84 5.34 -4.17
CA ALA A 57 -12.86 4.27 -4.22
C ALA A 57 -11.44 4.85 -4.33
N PRO A 58 -10.43 4.28 -3.64
CA PRO A 58 -9.04 4.67 -3.83
C PRO A 58 -8.65 4.57 -5.30
N GLU A 59 -7.80 5.48 -5.78
CA GLU A 59 -7.28 5.32 -7.13
C GLU A 59 -6.42 4.07 -7.21
N PRO A 60 -6.55 3.29 -8.31
CA PRO A 60 -5.72 2.13 -8.52
C PRO A 60 -4.24 2.53 -8.46
N ALA A 61 -3.43 1.66 -7.85
CA ALA A 61 -1.99 1.84 -7.88
C ALA A 61 -1.50 1.90 -9.33
N ALA A 62 -0.71 2.91 -9.66
CA ALA A 62 -0.05 2.96 -10.96
C ALA A 62 0.86 1.73 -11.08
N ALA A 63 0.64 0.92 -12.11
CA ALA A 63 1.56 -0.19 -12.39
C ALA A 63 2.98 0.38 -12.51
N PRO A 64 4.00 -0.28 -11.92
CA PRO A 64 5.37 0.17 -12.10
C PRO A 64 5.64 0.25 -13.61
N ALA A 65 6.09 1.41 -14.08
CA ALA A 65 6.49 1.57 -15.47
C ALA A 65 7.50 0.46 -15.81
N PRO A 66 7.37 -0.21 -16.97
CA PRO A 66 8.34 -1.21 -17.36
C PRO A 66 9.73 -0.57 -17.33
N ALA A 67 10.68 -1.22 -16.65
CA ALA A 67 12.06 -0.78 -16.67
C ALA A 67 12.49 -0.67 -18.14
N ARG A 68 12.84 0.55 -18.60
CA ARG A 68 13.45 0.71 -19.93
C ARG A 68 14.75 -0.09 -19.88
N ALA A 69 14.79 -1.20 -20.61
CA ALA A 69 16.03 -1.89 -20.89
C ALA A 69 16.95 -0.88 -21.60
N ALA A 70 18.11 -0.63 -20.99
CA ALA A 70 19.18 0.18 -21.55
C ALA A 70 20.09 -0.69 -22.41
#